data_AF-A0A9P4HEF9-F1
#
_entry.id   AF-A0A9P4HEF9-F1
#
_cell.length_a   1.000
_cell.length_b   1.000
_cell.length_c   1.000
_cell.angle_alpha   90.00
_cell.angle_beta   90.00
_cell.angle_gamma   90.00
#
_symmetry.space_group_name_H-M   'P 1'
#
loop_
_entity.id
_entity.type
_entity.pdbx_description
1 polymer ?
#
loop_
_entity_poly.entity_id
_entity_poly.type
_entity_poly.pdbx_seq_one_letter_code
_entity_poly.pdbx_strand_id
1 'polypeptide(L)'
;MMAPSHLLEIPRPRTFLQQMSLRTGAEIITYLQIINKVSGLYGLLALITGAHIDGWQLSMYLYSTAALVATVFLYKHIRLQSPFETLLLAHLYAIDSVINALYTAFFGIAWFYTLAAQPGESTVPGSSGISDNAGFTSPKYNVSKVDVVAAPTEGLQAGQDAIAVGHGADAGAGLGNAVFQSGSIMSISLISGFWALRVYFVFIMLAFARQCLRQHIAANASSAAWYTSNNMQTSATDLAENPFTEGKEEGNGWQGKLGRAMLSGAPKYWLGADEDGEWMRGVGGKFKKTQLEQPIGFNERERRRRSGTGPPVPQLNLAQELPR
;
A
#
# COMPACT_ATOMS: atom_id res chain seq x y z
N MET A 1 -31.86 2.41 -12.29
CA MET A 1 -31.18 2.38 -10.98
C MET A 1 -29.72 2.07 -11.22
N MET A 2 -28.84 3.08 -11.22
CA MET A 2 -27.39 2.87 -11.27
C MET A 2 -26.92 2.60 -9.84
N ALA A 3 -26.27 1.46 -9.61
CA ALA A 3 -25.62 1.18 -8.34
C ALA A 3 -24.58 2.29 -8.05
N PRO A 4 -24.54 2.83 -6.83
CA PRO A 4 -23.58 3.88 -6.49
C PRO A 4 -22.15 3.33 -6.60
N SER A 5 -21.28 4.07 -7.28
CA SER A 5 -19.89 3.75 -7.61
C SER A 5 -18.92 3.73 -6.40
N HIS A 6 -19.41 3.54 -5.18
CA HIS A 6 -18.59 3.45 -3.97
C HIS A 6 -17.77 2.16 -3.86
N LEU A 7 -18.05 1.14 -4.69
CA LEU A 7 -17.32 -0.14 -4.65
C LEU A 7 -15.90 -0.08 -5.26
N LEU A 8 -15.54 1.00 -5.96
CA LEU A 8 -14.21 1.19 -6.56
C LEU A 8 -13.41 2.31 -5.89
N GLU A 9 -13.81 2.74 -4.70
CA GLU A 9 -12.98 3.66 -3.93
C GLU A 9 -11.86 2.90 -3.23
N ILE A 10 -10.63 3.30 -3.54
CA ILE A 10 -9.44 2.77 -2.86
C ILE A 10 -9.60 3.05 -1.36
N PRO A 11 -9.57 2.01 -0.50
CA PRO A 11 -9.80 2.18 0.93
C PRO A 11 -8.73 3.07 1.57
N ARG A 12 -9.16 3.86 2.55
CA ARG A 12 -8.36 4.90 3.20
C ARG A 12 -8.28 4.62 4.71
N PRO A 13 -7.47 3.64 5.15
CA PRO A 13 -7.29 3.40 6.57
C PRO A 13 -6.68 4.62 7.25
N ARG A 14 -7.25 5.02 8.39
CA ARG A 14 -6.72 6.13 9.22
C ARG A 14 -5.75 5.67 10.30
N THR A 15 -5.83 4.40 10.67
CA THR A 15 -5.03 3.78 11.72
C THR A 15 -4.54 2.41 11.27
N PHE A 16 -3.37 2.01 11.75
CA PHE A 16 -2.84 0.67 11.60
C PHE A 16 -3.36 -0.20 12.74
N LEU A 17 -3.93 -1.36 12.41
CA LEU A 17 -4.56 -2.28 13.38
C LEU A 17 -5.53 -1.58 14.35
N GLN A 18 -6.27 -0.59 13.85
CA GLN A 18 -7.23 0.24 14.60
C GLN A 18 -6.67 1.12 15.74
N GLN A 19 -5.46 0.85 16.25
CA GLN A 19 -4.89 1.52 17.43
C GLN A 19 -3.61 2.32 17.14
N MET A 20 -2.83 1.95 16.12
CA MET A 20 -1.53 2.55 15.85
C MET A 20 -1.59 3.64 14.78
N SER A 21 -0.62 4.56 14.82
CA SER A 21 -0.47 5.58 13.78
C SER A 21 -0.06 4.97 12.45
N LEU A 22 -0.43 5.60 11.33
CA LEU A 22 -0.01 5.17 9.99
C LEU A 22 1.51 5.17 9.82
N ARG A 23 2.22 6.10 10.48
CA ARG A 23 3.69 6.11 10.49
C ARG A 23 4.26 4.85 11.12
N THR A 24 3.77 4.48 12.31
CA THR A 24 4.20 3.26 13.00
C THR A 24 3.87 2.03 12.16
N GLY A 25 2.69 1.98 11.55
CA GLY A 25 2.32 0.93 10.61
C GLY A 25 3.30 0.84 9.43
N ALA A 26 3.64 1.96 8.79
CA ALA A 26 4.58 2.00 7.69
C ALA A 26 6.00 1.56 8.10
N GLU A 27 6.46 1.93 9.29
CA GLU A 27 7.74 1.45 9.83
C GLU A 27 7.72 -0.08 10.00
N ILE A 28 6.69 -0.63 10.66
CA ILE A 28 6.53 -2.08 10.87
C ILE A 28 6.47 -2.83 9.54
N ILE A 29 5.65 -2.37 8.60
CA ILE A 29 5.52 -2.98 7.27
C ILE A 29 6.86 -2.96 6.53
N THR A 30 7.60 -1.86 6.63
CA THR A 30 8.92 -1.74 5.99
C THR A 30 9.94 -2.68 6.62
N TYR A 31 9.91 -2.88 7.95
CA TYR A 31 10.77 -3.87 8.60
C TYR A 31 10.44 -5.30 8.19
N LEU A 32 9.14 -5.65 8.16
CA LEU A 32 8.70 -6.97 7.68
C LEU A 32 9.13 -7.19 6.23
N GLN A 33 9.03 -6.15 5.40
CA GLN A 33 9.49 -6.19 4.02
C GLN A 33 11.00 -6.41 3.91
N ILE A 34 11.81 -5.71 4.70
CA ILE A 34 13.27 -5.88 4.73
C ILE A 34 13.62 -7.33 5.11
N ILE A 35 13.04 -7.84 6.21
CA ILE A 35 13.27 -9.23 6.65
C ILE A 35 12.90 -10.22 5.54
N ASN A 36 11.75 -10.02 4.90
CA ASN A 36 11.32 -10.86 3.78
C ASN A 36 12.30 -10.81 2.61
N LYS A 37 12.88 -9.64 2.30
CA LYS A 37 13.79 -9.45 1.16
C LYS A 37 15.23 -9.88 1.41
N VAL A 38 15.66 -9.96 2.68
CA VAL A 38 16.95 -10.53 3.05
C VAL A 38 17.10 -11.99 2.58
N SER A 39 15.99 -12.74 2.47
CA SER A 39 15.99 -14.09 1.88
C SER A 39 16.57 -14.12 0.45
N GLY A 40 16.38 -13.06 -0.35
CA GLY A 40 16.94 -12.95 -1.68
C GLY A 40 18.46 -12.85 -1.68
N LEU A 41 19.02 -12.13 -0.71
CA LEU A 41 20.47 -12.03 -0.52
C LEU A 41 21.07 -13.40 -0.16
N TYR A 42 20.42 -14.14 0.74
CA TYR A 42 20.84 -15.50 1.06
C TYR A 42 20.74 -16.44 -0.14
N GLY A 43 19.73 -16.31 -1.00
CA GLY A 43 19.61 -17.05 -2.25
C GLY A 43 20.76 -16.78 -3.22
N LEU A 44 21.22 -15.53 -3.33
CA LEU A 44 22.42 -15.20 -4.12
C LEU A 44 23.72 -15.72 -3.49
N LEU A 45 23.83 -15.74 -2.15
CA LEU A 45 24.98 -16.34 -1.48
C LEU A 45 25.06 -17.85 -1.73
N ALA A 46 23.92 -18.53 -1.77
CA ALA A 46 23.85 -19.97 -2.06
C ALA A 46 24.44 -20.32 -3.45
N LEU A 47 24.24 -19.46 -4.46
CA LEU A 47 24.87 -19.59 -5.78
C LEU A 47 26.39 -19.60 -5.68
N ILE A 48 26.96 -18.66 -4.90
CA ILE A 48 28.41 -18.53 -4.74
C ILE A 48 28.99 -19.77 -4.04
N THR A 49 28.22 -20.38 -3.13
CA THR A 49 28.62 -21.62 -2.44
C THR A 49 28.50 -22.89 -3.28
N GLY A 50 28.02 -22.80 -4.53
CA GLY A 50 27.93 -23.92 -5.46
C GLY A 50 26.56 -24.57 -5.56
N ALA A 51 25.49 -23.91 -5.11
CA ALA A 51 24.13 -24.40 -5.33
C ALA A 51 23.74 -24.30 -6.82
N HIS A 52 23.19 -25.38 -7.38
CA HIS A 52 22.59 -25.38 -8.70
C HIS A 52 21.22 -24.69 -8.62
N ILE A 53 21.12 -23.49 -9.19
CA ILE A 53 19.91 -22.67 -9.14
C ILE A 53 19.49 -22.35 -10.58
N ASP A 54 18.21 -22.53 -10.85
CA ASP A 54 17.62 -22.23 -12.15
C ASP A 54 17.65 -20.72 -12.46
N GLY A 55 17.75 -20.36 -13.75
CA GLY A 55 17.72 -18.96 -14.18
C GLY A 55 16.47 -18.18 -13.71
N TRP A 56 15.34 -18.89 -13.52
CA TRP A 56 14.13 -18.32 -12.94
C TRP A 56 14.32 -17.92 -11.47
N GLN A 57 14.86 -18.81 -10.65
CA GLN A 57 15.14 -18.55 -9.23
C GLN A 57 16.17 -17.42 -9.07
N LEU A 58 17.20 -17.40 -9.94
CA LEU A 58 18.15 -16.29 -10.00
C LEU A 58 17.46 -14.94 -10.24
N SER A 59 16.50 -14.87 -11.18
CA SER A 59 15.76 -13.64 -11.45
C SER A 59 15.00 -13.14 -10.21
N MET A 60 14.39 -14.06 -9.45
CA MET A 60 13.64 -13.75 -8.23
C MET A 60 14.58 -13.23 -7.13
N TYR A 61 15.73 -13.87 -6.93
CA TYR A 61 16.72 -13.45 -5.94
C TYR A 61 17.38 -12.11 -6.31
N LEU A 62 17.68 -11.88 -7.58
CA LEU A 62 18.24 -10.61 -8.06
C LEU A 62 17.26 -9.45 -7.86
N TYR A 63 16.00 -9.65 -8.27
CA TYR A 63 14.94 -8.67 -8.05
C TYR A 63 14.74 -8.39 -6.55
N SER A 64 14.67 -9.43 -5.72
CA SER A 64 14.51 -9.31 -4.27
C SER A 64 15.64 -8.52 -3.62
N THR A 65 16.88 -8.74 -4.08
CA THR A 65 18.06 -8.00 -3.61
C THR A 65 18.05 -6.54 -4.05
N ALA A 66 17.67 -6.25 -5.30
CA ALA A 66 17.51 -4.86 -5.76
C ALA A 66 16.41 -4.13 -4.97
N ALA A 67 15.28 -4.79 -4.74
CA ALA A 67 14.19 -4.26 -3.93
C ALA A 67 14.59 -4.04 -2.46
N LEU A 68 15.42 -4.92 -1.89
CA LEU A 68 16.00 -4.75 -0.55
C LEU A 68 16.82 -3.45 -0.47
N VAL A 69 17.76 -3.28 -1.40
CA VAL A 69 18.64 -2.11 -1.46
C VAL A 69 17.81 -0.83 -1.56
N ALA A 70 16.84 -0.79 -2.48
CA ALA A 70 15.93 0.35 -2.63
C ALA A 70 15.13 0.63 -1.35
N THR A 71 14.58 -0.42 -0.71
CA THR A 71 13.80 -0.27 0.53
C THR A 71 14.64 0.29 1.68
N VAL A 72 15.88 -0.17 1.84
CA VAL A 72 16.81 0.34 2.87
C VAL A 72 17.17 1.80 2.64
N PHE A 73 17.40 2.21 1.38
CA PHE A 73 17.65 3.62 1.05
C PHE A 73 16.45 4.52 1.35
N LEU A 74 15.24 4.02 1.12
CA LEU A 74 14.02 4.80 1.32
C LEU A 74 13.51 4.81 2.77
N TYR A 75 13.84 3.81 3.57
CA TYR A 75 13.36 3.66 4.95
C TYR A 75 13.52 4.94 5.80
N LYS A 76 14.65 5.65 5.70
CA LYS A 76 14.90 6.88 6.46
C LYS A 76 13.83 7.95 6.21
N HIS A 77 13.23 7.97 5.03
CA HIS A 77 12.26 8.98 4.63
C HIS A 77 10.87 8.78 5.26
N ILE A 78 10.60 7.62 5.87
CA ILE A 78 9.38 7.40 6.67
C ILE A 78 9.37 8.35 7.87
N ARG A 79 10.53 8.56 8.51
CA ARG A 79 10.64 9.48 9.65
C ARG A 79 10.72 10.94 9.21
N LEU A 80 11.34 11.20 8.05
CA LEU A 80 11.43 12.55 7.47
C LEU A 80 10.11 13.03 6.85
N GLN A 81 9.18 12.12 6.55
CA GLN A 81 7.90 12.41 5.90
C GLN A 81 8.02 13.18 4.57
N SER A 82 9.10 12.94 3.83
CA SER A 82 9.30 13.61 2.55
C SER A 82 8.28 13.10 1.52
N PRO A 83 7.59 13.99 0.78
CA PRO A 83 6.42 13.63 -0.01
C PRO A 83 6.76 12.71 -1.18
N PHE A 84 7.89 12.92 -1.85
CA PHE A 84 8.29 12.13 -3.00
C PHE A 84 8.75 10.72 -2.61
N GLU A 85 9.67 10.60 -1.65
CA GLU A 85 10.26 9.31 -1.29
C GLU A 85 9.27 8.41 -0.56
N THR A 86 8.39 8.95 0.28
CA THR A 86 7.32 8.15 0.90
C THR A 86 6.33 7.63 -0.13
N LEU A 87 6.05 8.41 -1.17
CA LEU A 87 5.18 8.00 -2.27
C LEU A 87 5.85 6.96 -3.17
N LEU A 88 7.16 7.09 -3.42
CA LEU A 88 7.95 6.09 -4.13
C LEU A 88 8.04 4.78 -3.33
N LEU A 89 8.22 4.85 -2.01
CA LEU A 89 8.24 3.67 -1.14
C LEU A 89 6.91 2.92 -1.18
N ALA A 90 5.78 3.63 -1.15
CA ALA A 90 4.46 3.02 -1.20
C ALA A 90 4.21 2.32 -2.55
N HIS A 91 4.60 2.94 -3.67
CA HIS A 91 4.51 2.32 -4.99
C HIS A 91 5.45 1.13 -5.14
N LEU A 92 6.67 1.23 -4.62
CA LEU A 92 7.63 0.11 -4.57
C LEU A 92 7.03 -1.07 -3.82
N TYR A 93 6.44 -0.85 -2.65
CA TYR A 93 5.80 -1.92 -1.87
C TYR A 93 4.59 -2.54 -2.60
N ALA A 94 3.78 -1.72 -3.27
CA ALA A 94 2.63 -2.19 -4.05
C ALA A 94 3.07 -3.06 -5.24
N ILE A 95 4.00 -2.55 -6.06
CA ILE A 95 4.56 -3.27 -7.22
C ILE A 95 5.26 -4.55 -6.74
N ASP A 96 6.01 -4.48 -5.65
CA ASP A 96 6.66 -5.65 -5.09
C ASP A 96 5.68 -6.72 -4.64
N SER A 97 4.53 -6.32 -4.09
CA SER A 97 3.48 -7.25 -3.70
C SER A 97 2.85 -7.94 -4.91
N VAL A 98 2.67 -7.23 -6.02
CA VAL A 98 2.22 -7.83 -7.29
C VAL A 98 3.26 -8.80 -7.84
N ILE A 99 4.54 -8.40 -7.88
CA ILE A 99 5.62 -9.26 -8.39
C ILE A 99 5.74 -10.54 -7.56
N ASN A 100 5.74 -10.45 -6.22
CA ASN A 100 5.75 -11.65 -5.38
C ASN A 100 4.48 -12.49 -5.56
N ALA A 101 3.31 -11.88 -5.80
CA ALA A 101 2.09 -12.62 -6.10
C ALA A 101 2.23 -13.44 -7.39
N LEU A 102 2.81 -12.84 -8.44
CA LEU A 102 3.11 -13.53 -9.70
C LEU A 102 4.10 -14.67 -9.47
N TYR A 103 5.19 -14.45 -8.75
CA TYR A 103 6.15 -15.51 -8.42
C TYR A 103 5.50 -16.65 -7.64
N THR A 104 4.66 -16.36 -6.64
CA THR A 104 3.90 -17.38 -5.90
C THR A 104 2.94 -18.15 -6.79
N ALA A 105 2.23 -17.47 -7.70
CA ALA A 105 1.33 -18.12 -8.64
C ALA A 105 2.08 -19.03 -9.62
N PHE A 106 3.17 -18.55 -10.22
CA PHE A 106 4.03 -19.34 -11.10
C PHE A 106 4.62 -20.54 -10.37
N PHE A 107 5.11 -20.35 -9.15
CA PHE A 107 5.60 -21.45 -8.32
C PHE A 107 4.51 -22.49 -8.06
N GLY A 108 3.29 -22.06 -7.70
CA GLY A 108 2.16 -22.97 -7.50
C GLY A 108 1.83 -23.77 -8.76
N ILE A 109 1.79 -23.13 -9.93
CA ILE A 109 1.56 -23.81 -11.21
C ILE A 109 2.68 -24.82 -11.50
N ALA A 110 3.94 -24.41 -11.38
CA ALA A 110 5.09 -25.28 -11.60
C ALA A 110 5.07 -26.48 -10.65
N TRP A 111 4.75 -26.25 -9.37
CA TRP A 111 4.62 -27.28 -8.34
C TRP A 111 3.58 -28.34 -8.70
N PHE A 112 2.35 -27.92 -9.03
CA PHE A 112 1.31 -28.85 -9.42
C PHE A 112 1.62 -29.57 -10.72
N TYR A 113 2.27 -28.89 -11.67
CA TYR A 113 2.71 -29.52 -12.92
C TYR A 113 3.79 -30.58 -12.66
N THR A 114 4.79 -30.28 -11.82
CA THR A 114 5.82 -31.27 -11.43
C THR A 114 5.26 -32.46 -10.66
N LEU A 115 4.17 -32.25 -9.89
CA LEU A 115 3.47 -33.34 -9.22
C LEU A 115 2.68 -34.24 -10.18
N ALA A 116 2.14 -33.66 -11.24
CA ALA A 116 1.34 -34.38 -12.24
C ALA A 116 2.20 -35.04 -13.33
N ALA A 117 3.43 -34.55 -13.55
CA ALA A 117 4.35 -35.09 -14.53
C ALA A 117 4.97 -36.42 -14.06
N GLN A 118 5.22 -37.34 -15.00
CA GLN A 118 6.00 -38.54 -14.72
C GLN A 118 7.47 -38.18 -14.42
N PRO A 119 8.21 -39.02 -13.66
CA PRO A 119 9.58 -38.72 -13.26
C PRO A 119 10.47 -38.42 -14.48
N GLY A 120 10.94 -37.17 -14.58
CA GLY A 120 11.92 -36.74 -15.59
C GLY A 120 11.37 -35.93 -16.78
N GLU A 121 10.07 -35.65 -16.86
CA GLU A 121 9.47 -34.97 -18.04
C GLU A 121 9.04 -33.51 -17.80
N SER A 122 9.36 -32.91 -16.66
CA SER A 122 8.90 -31.56 -16.31
C SER A 122 9.74 -30.45 -16.94
N THR A 123 9.34 -29.92 -18.10
CA THR A 123 10.03 -28.80 -18.79
C THR A 123 9.67 -27.40 -18.28
N VAL A 124 8.95 -27.29 -17.15
CA VAL A 124 8.50 -26.00 -16.62
C VAL A 124 9.65 -25.29 -15.89
N PRO A 125 9.91 -24.00 -16.13
CA PRO A 125 10.94 -23.26 -15.41
C PRO A 125 10.76 -23.36 -13.88
N GLY A 126 11.83 -23.74 -13.16
CA GLY A 126 11.79 -23.97 -11.71
C GLY A 126 11.43 -25.40 -11.29
N SER A 127 11.16 -26.30 -12.26
CA SER A 127 10.87 -27.71 -11.97
C SER A 127 12.05 -28.47 -11.38
N SER A 128 13.28 -28.16 -11.81
CA SER A 128 14.51 -28.82 -11.32
C SER A 128 14.72 -28.54 -9.82
N GLY A 129 14.55 -27.28 -9.41
CA GLY A 129 14.62 -26.89 -8.01
C GLY A 129 13.54 -27.57 -7.17
N ILE A 130 12.35 -27.78 -7.73
CA ILE A 130 11.27 -28.50 -7.04
C ILE A 130 11.58 -29.99 -6.94
N SER A 131 12.04 -30.63 -8.02
CA SER A 131 12.37 -32.08 -8.02
C SER A 131 13.52 -32.42 -7.09
N ASP A 132 14.50 -31.53 -6.96
CA ASP A 132 15.70 -31.77 -6.18
C ASP A 132 15.48 -31.51 -4.67
N ASN A 133 14.59 -30.59 -4.32
CA ASN A 133 14.33 -30.21 -2.92
C ASN A 133 13.08 -30.87 -2.31
N ALA A 134 12.09 -31.28 -3.11
CA ALA A 134 10.86 -31.84 -2.57
C ALA A 134 11.07 -33.24 -1.98
N GLY A 135 12.00 -34.05 -2.49
CA GLY A 135 12.32 -35.38 -1.93
C GLY A 135 11.21 -36.44 -2.05
N PHE A 136 9.99 -36.07 -2.48
CA PHE A 136 8.86 -36.97 -2.73
C PHE A 136 8.36 -36.95 -4.18
N THR A 137 8.81 -36.01 -5.02
CA THR A 137 8.40 -35.89 -6.43
C THR A 137 9.33 -36.61 -7.41
N SER A 138 10.46 -37.14 -6.92
CA SER A 138 11.47 -37.83 -7.72
C SER A 138 11.92 -39.10 -6.99
N PRO A 139 11.30 -40.27 -7.24
CA PRO A 139 11.82 -41.52 -6.72
C PRO A 139 13.21 -41.74 -7.32
N LYS A 140 14.27 -41.59 -6.51
CA LYS A 140 15.66 -41.84 -6.95
C LYS A 140 15.87 -43.29 -7.42
N TYR A 141 15.01 -44.20 -6.96
CA TYR A 141 15.01 -45.60 -7.33
C TYR A 141 13.62 -46.00 -7.83
N ASN A 142 13.56 -46.54 -9.05
CA ASN A 142 12.37 -47.23 -9.54
C ASN A 142 12.38 -48.66 -8.97
N VAL A 143 11.74 -48.84 -7.81
CA VAL A 143 11.68 -50.13 -7.11
C VAL A 143 10.30 -50.74 -7.26
N SER A 144 10.24 -51.94 -7.82
CA SER A 144 9.02 -52.74 -7.97
C SER A 144 8.51 -53.33 -6.64
N LYS A 145 9.38 -53.40 -5.63
CA LYS A 145 9.08 -53.89 -4.28
C LYS A 145 9.92 -53.10 -3.28
N VAL A 146 9.28 -52.58 -2.23
CA VAL A 146 9.97 -52.03 -1.05
C VAL A 146 9.74 -53.01 0.09
N ASP A 147 10.83 -53.58 0.63
CA ASP A 147 10.78 -54.40 1.84
C ASP A 147 11.14 -53.52 3.04
N VAL A 148 10.17 -53.27 3.92
CA VAL A 148 10.37 -52.44 5.11
C VAL A 148 10.73 -53.33 6.28
N VAL A 149 12.01 -53.39 6.61
CA VAL A 149 12.50 -54.09 7.80
C VAL A 149 12.45 -53.13 8.99
N ALA A 150 11.41 -53.21 9.81
CA ALA A 150 11.34 -52.49 11.06
C ALA A 150 12.23 -53.18 12.12
N ALA A 151 13.40 -52.62 12.40
CA ALA A 151 14.23 -53.04 13.52
C ALA A 151 13.87 -52.24 14.77
N PRO A 152 13.62 -52.86 15.94
CA PRO A 152 13.38 -52.13 17.17
C PRO A 152 14.65 -51.36 17.59
N THR A 153 14.47 -50.13 18.08
CA THR A 153 15.54 -49.37 18.74
C THR A 153 16.09 -50.19 19.92
N GLU A 154 17.42 -50.22 20.08
CA GLU A 154 18.08 -51.01 21.13
C GLU A 154 17.44 -50.75 22.51
N GLY A 155 16.93 -51.83 23.13
CA GLY A 155 16.33 -51.79 24.46
C GLY A 155 14.80 -51.75 24.53
N LEU A 156 14.06 -51.69 23.41
CA LEU A 156 12.59 -51.82 23.40
C LEU A 156 12.13 -53.17 22.81
N GLN A 157 11.10 -53.77 23.40
CA GLN A 157 10.44 -54.96 22.84
C GLN A 157 9.76 -54.62 21.50
N ALA A 158 10.00 -55.45 20.49
CA ALA A 158 9.29 -55.39 19.22
C ALA A 158 7.81 -55.75 19.42
N GLY A 159 6.90 -54.85 19.05
CA GLY A 159 5.46 -55.07 19.21
C GLY A 159 4.56 -54.26 18.28
N GLN A 160 5.12 -53.59 17.26
CA GLN A 160 4.34 -52.80 16.30
C GLN A 160 4.74 -53.17 14.88
N ASP A 161 3.79 -53.74 14.14
CA ASP A 161 3.93 -53.99 12.70
C ASP A 161 3.80 -52.66 11.94
N ALA A 162 4.88 -52.24 11.29
CA ALA A 162 4.88 -51.10 10.39
C ALA A 162 4.50 -51.56 8.98
N ILE A 163 3.22 -51.42 8.61
CA ILE A 163 2.75 -51.73 7.27
C ILE A 163 2.95 -50.50 6.38
N ALA A 164 3.91 -50.58 5.45
CA ALA A 164 4.03 -49.60 4.38
C ALA A 164 3.04 -49.93 3.26
N VAL A 165 2.13 -49.01 2.97
CA VAL A 165 1.19 -49.12 1.86
C VAL A 165 1.75 -48.35 0.67
N GLY A 166 2.05 -49.05 -0.42
CA GLY A 166 2.41 -48.42 -1.68
C GLY A 166 1.21 -47.70 -2.29
N HIS A 167 1.35 -46.42 -2.60
CA HIS A 167 0.33 -45.68 -3.37
C HIS A 167 0.69 -45.79 -4.86
N GLY A 168 -0.22 -46.31 -5.68
CA GLY A 168 0.01 -46.51 -7.11
C GLY A 168 0.10 -45.19 -7.88
N ALA A 169 1.03 -45.12 -8.83
CA ALA A 169 1.27 -43.95 -9.70
C ALA A 169 0.12 -43.63 -10.68
N ASP A 170 -0.86 -44.53 -10.83
CA ASP A 170 -1.97 -44.38 -11.79
C ASP A 170 -3.14 -43.53 -11.29
N ALA A 171 -3.14 -43.12 -10.02
CA ALA A 171 -4.05 -42.09 -9.56
C ALA A 171 -3.42 -40.73 -9.89
N GLY A 172 -3.47 -40.34 -11.16
CA GLY A 172 -3.27 -38.94 -11.55
C GLY A 172 -4.18 -38.10 -10.67
N ALA A 173 -3.61 -37.49 -9.64
CA ALA A 173 -4.35 -36.66 -8.70
C ALA A 173 -4.75 -35.42 -9.49
N GLY A 174 -5.92 -35.49 -10.14
CA GLY A 174 -6.48 -34.35 -10.84
C GLY A 174 -6.44 -33.15 -9.92
N LEU A 175 -6.21 -31.96 -10.48
CA LEU A 175 -5.97 -30.72 -9.73
C LEU A 175 -6.96 -30.51 -8.57
N GLY A 176 -8.23 -30.94 -8.74
CA GLY A 176 -9.22 -30.99 -7.67
C GLY A 176 -8.84 -31.91 -6.50
N ASN A 177 -8.48 -33.17 -6.75
CA ASN A 177 -8.13 -34.13 -5.69
C ASN A 177 -6.87 -33.70 -4.91
N ALA A 178 -5.87 -33.12 -5.59
CA ALA A 178 -4.67 -32.58 -4.94
C ALA A 178 -4.97 -31.33 -4.10
N VAL A 179 -5.94 -30.49 -4.51
CA VAL A 179 -6.40 -29.32 -3.75
C VAL A 179 -7.30 -29.70 -2.57
N PHE A 180 -8.04 -30.82 -2.67
CA PHE A 180 -8.92 -31.33 -1.61
C PHE A 180 -8.24 -32.32 -0.64
N GLN A 181 -6.95 -32.60 -0.79
CA GLN A 181 -6.19 -33.30 0.25
C GLN A 181 -6.21 -32.48 1.55
N SER A 182 -6.38 -33.12 2.71
CA SER A 182 -6.53 -32.39 3.99
C SER A 182 -5.34 -31.48 4.34
N GLY A 183 -4.14 -31.77 3.79
CA GLY A 183 -2.95 -30.92 3.94
C GLY A 183 -2.93 -29.69 3.03
N SER A 184 -3.48 -29.76 1.81
CA SER A 184 -3.45 -28.65 0.84
C SER A 184 -4.39 -27.52 1.24
N ILE A 185 -5.57 -27.83 1.79
CA ILE A 185 -6.56 -26.81 2.21
C ILE A 185 -5.96 -25.86 3.26
N MET A 186 -5.31 -26.39 4.30
CA MET A 186 -4.67 -25.58 5.34
C MET A 186 -3.59 -24.67 4.74
N SER A 187 -2.73 -25.22 3.88
CA SER A 187 -1.67 -24.44 3.23
C SER A 187 -2.22 -23.32 2.33
N ILE A 188 -3.27 -23.59 1.55
CA ILE A 188 -3.91 -22.62 0.65
C ILE A 188 -4.60 -21.53 1.46
N SER A 189 -5.28 -21.88 2.56
CA SER A 189 -5.90 -20.89 3.46
C SER A 189 -4.86 -19.98 4.10
N LEU A 190 -3.72 -20.52 4.55
CA LEU A 190 -2.64 -19.72 5.12
C LEU A 190 -2.02 -18.79 4.08
N ILE A 191 -1.72 -19.28 2.87
CA ILE A 191 -1.19 -18.45 1.78
C ILE A 191 -2.17 -17.33 1.44
N SER A 192 -3.46 -17.65 1.33
CA SER A 192 -4.51 -16.66 1.05
C SER A 192 -4.63 -15.63 2.17
N GLY A 193 -4.54 -16.05 3.43
CA GLY A 193 -4.56 -15.16 4.60
C GLY A 193 -3.36 -14.21 4.63
N PHE A 194 -2.16 -14.71 4.36
CA PHE A 194 -0.97 -13.86 4.23
C PHE A 194 -1.08 -12.89 3.05
N TRP A 195 -1.71 -13.30 1.96
CA TRP A 195 -1.92 -12.42 0.81
C TRP A 195 -2.94 -11.32 1.11
N ALA A 196 -4.05 -11.66 1.78
CA ALA A 196 -5.03 -10.68 2.25
C ALA A 196 -4.40 -9.66 3.22
N LEU A 197 -3.58 -10.13 4.16
CA LEU A 197 -2.81 -9.27 5.05
C LEU A 197 -1.86 -8.35 4.27
N ARG A 198 -1.21 -8.88 3.23
CA ARG A 198 -0.31 -8.11 2.37
C ARG A 198 -1.04 -7.01 1.59
N VAL A 199 -2.23 -7.29 1.06
CA VAL A 199 -3.09 -6.28 0.42
C VAL A 199 -3.48 -5.19 1.42
N TYR A 200 -3.81 -5.56 2.67
CA TYR A 200 -4.05 -4.59 3.73
C TYR A 200 -2.82 -3.69 3.97
N PHE A 201 -1.61 -4.26 4.02
CA PHE A 201 -0.38 -3.48 4.15
C PHE A 201 -0.15 -2.52 2.98
N VAL A 202 -0.51 -2.90 1.75
CA VAL A 202 -0.46 -1.99 0.59
C VAL A 202 -1.33 -0.76 0.84
N PHE A 203 -2.57 -0.94 1.31
CA PHE A 203 -3.46 0.19 1.61
C PHE A 203 -2.93 1.08 2.74
N ILE A 204 -2.28 0.51 3.76
CA ILE A 204 -1.65 1.30 4.82
C ILE A 204 -0.50 2.13 4.28
N MET A 205 0.36 1.57 3.43
CA MET A 205 1.48 2.29 2.81
C MET A 205 0.99 3.43 1.90
N LEU A 206 -0.05 3.18 1.09
CA LEU A 206 -0.67 4.20 0.24
C LEU A 206 -1.31 5.32 1.07
N ALA A 207 -2.02 4.98 2.16
CA ALA A 207 -2.62 5.96 3.06
C ALA A 207 -1.56 6.82 3.77
N PHE A 208 -0.46 6.21 4.21
CA PHE A 208 0.66 6.94 4.82
C PHE A 208 1.33 7.90 3.82
N ALA A 209 1.58 7.45 2.59
CA ALA A 209 2.13 8.31 1.54
C ALA A 209 1.19 9.48 1.21
N ARG A 210 -0.12 9.21 1.12
CA ARG A 210 -1.15 10.25 0.93
C ARG A 210 -1.13 11.27 2.08
N GLN A 211 -1.00 10.81 3.32
CA GLN A 211 -0.90 11.71 4.48
C GLN A 211 0.31 12.65 4.37
N CYS A 212 1.49 12.13 4.03
CA CYS A 212 2.70 12.95 3.85
C CYS A 212 2.56 13.93 2.70
N LEU A 213 2.02 13.49 1.56
CA LEU A 213 1.74 14.32 0.39
C LEU A 213 0.79 15.47 0.74
N ARG A 214 -0.32 15.18 1.44
CA ARG A 214 -1.31 16.20 1.81
C ARG A 214 -0.80 17.18 2.85
N GLN A 215 -0.03 16.70 3.81
CA GLN A 215 0.62 17.55 4.79
C GLN A 215 1.59 18.53 4.10
N HIS A 216 2.34 18.05 3.11
CA HIS A 216 3.24 18.89 2.31
C HIS A 216 2.47 19.92 1.47
N ILE A 217 1.40 19.51 0.77
CA ILE A 217 0.55 20.43 0.00
C ILE A 217 -0.06 21.49 0.92
N ALA A 218 -0.57 21.12 2.10
CA ALA A 218 -1.15 22.07 3.04
C ALA A 218 -0.11 23.06 3.61
N ALA A 219 1.10 22.58 3.90
CA ALA A 219 2.20 23.43 4.36
C ALA A 219 2.61 24.45 3.28
N ASN A 220 2.79 24.01 2.03
CA ASN A 220 3.18 24.89 0.92
C ASN A 220 2.03 25.77 0.41
N ALA A 221 0.77 25.34 0.55
CA ALA A 221 -0.39 26.17 0.23
C ALA A 221 -0.49 27.37 1.19
N SER A 222 -0.07 27.24 2.45
CA SER A 222 -0.11 28.36 3.41
C SER A 222 0.85 29.50 3.05
N SER A 223 1.98 29.19 2.41
CA SER A 223 2.93 30.16 1.85
C SER A 223 2.49 30.69 0.47
N ALA A 224 1.80 29.89 -0.34
CA ALA A 224 1.28 30.31 -1.65
C ALA A 224 -0.08 31.04 -1.58
N ALA A 225 -0.86 30.87 -0.50
CA ALA A 225 -2.17 31.50 -0.33
C ALA A 225 -2.13 33.04 -0.27
N TRP A 226 -0.96 33.63 0.02
CA TRP A 226 -0.75 35.07 -0.11
C TRP A 226 -0.63 35.55 -1.56
N TYR A 227 -0.17 34.71 -2.49
CA TYR A 227 0.00 35.06 -3.91
C TYR A 227 -1.19 34.64 -4.79
N THR A 228 -1.93 33.60 -4.39
CA THR A 228 -3.04 32.99 -5.17
C THR A 228 -4.43 33.41 -4.68
N SER A 229 -4.60 34.66 -4.22
CA SER A 229 -5.94 35.20 -3.92
C SER A 229 -6.58 35.95 -5.10
N ASN A 230 -5.80 36.30 -6.13
CA ASN A 230 -6.26 37.14 -7.25
C ASN A 230 -6.63 36.39 -8.54
N ASN A 231 -6.39 35.07 -8.63
CA ASN A 231 -6.64 34.33 -9.87
C ASN A 231 -7.42 33.02 -9.63
N MET A 232 -8.42 33.07 -8.75
CA MET A 232 -9.28 31.92 -8.48
C MET A 232 -10.36 31.80 -9.55
N GLN A 233 -9.95 31.41 -10.76
CA GLN A 233 -10.82 30.67 -11.65
C GLN A 233 -10.77 29.22 -11.15
N THR A 234 -11.68 28.89 -10.24
CA THR A 234 -12.01 27.54 -9.76
C THR A 234 -12.38 26.66 -10.95
N SER A 235 -11.36 26.14 -11.63
CA SER A 235 -11.54 25.23 -12.74
C SER A 235 -11.71 23.82 -12.19
N ALA A 236 -12.98 23.45 -12.05
CA ALA A 236 -13.57 22.11 -12.15
C ALA A 236 -12.81 20.95 -11.47
N THR A 237 -13.49 20.37 -10.47
CA THR A 237 -13.17 19.18 -9.66
C THR A 237 -12.34 19.45 -8.40
N ASP A 238 -12.84 18.98 -7.26
CA ASP A 238 -12.37 19.21 -5.89
C ASP A 238 -11.02 18.54 -5.58
N LEU A 239 -9.99 18.83 -6.40
CA LEU A 239 -8.64 18.31 -6.26
C LEU A 239 -7.67 19.41 -5.83
N ALA A 240 -6.79 19.05 -4.89
CA ALA A 240 -5.67 19.87 -4.46
C ALA A 240 -4.64 20.03 -5.58
N GLU A 241 -3.92 21.16 -5.56
CA GLU A 241 -2.87 21.44 -6.53
C GLU A 241 -1.73 20.41 -6.41
N ASN A 242 -1.30 19.86 -7.55
CA ASN A 242 -0.25 18.85 -7.59
C ASN A 242 1.12 19.49 -7.30
N PRO A 243 1.92 18.97 -6.33
CA PRO A 243 3.23 19.53 -5.99
C PRO A 243 4.31 19.23 -7.04
N PHE A 244 4.12 18.22 -7.90
CA PHE A 244 5.09 17.80 -8.91
C PHE A 244 4.84 18.41 -10.30
N THR A 245 4.06 19.48 -10.42
CA THR A 245 3.81 20.17 -11.70
C THR A 245 5.03 20.93 -12.18
N GLU A 246 5.18 21.03 -13.50
CA GLU A 246 6.28 21.77 -14.11
C GLU A 246 6.23 23.25 -13.69
N GLY A 247 7.36 23.78 -13.21
CA GLY A 247 7.44 25.14 -12.64
C GLY A 247 7.45 25.20 -11.11
N LYS A 248 7.21 24.10 -10.40
CA LYS A 248 7.42 23.99 -8.95
C LYS A 248 8.79 23.39 -8.60
N GLU A 249 9.31 23.70 -7.42
CA GLU A 249 10.62 23.23 -6.94
C GLU A 249 10.75 21.69 -7.01
N GLU A 250 9.72 20.96 -6.57
CA GLU A 250 9.68 19.49 -6.59
C GLU A 250 9.23 18.88 -7.94
N GLY A 251 8.77 19.71 -8.88
CA GLY A 251 8.27 19.28 -10.18
C GLY A 251 9.33 19.22 -11.29
N ASN A 252 10.54 19.70 -10.99
CA ASN A 252 11.65 19.75 -11.95
C ASN A 252 12.41 18.41 -12.04
N GLY A 253 13.00 18.15 -13.20
CA GLY A 253 13.83 16.96 -13.44
C GLY A 253 13.07 15.63 -13.54
N TRP A 254 13.78 14.54 -13.29
CA TRP A 254 13.24 13.17 -13.39
C TRP A 254 12.30 12.83 -12.22
N GLN A 255 12.53 13.40 -11.03
CA GLN A 255 11.70 13.21 -9.85
C GLN A 255 10.29 13.77 -10.07
N GLY A 256 10.16 14.97 -10.63
CA GLY A 256 8.86 15.54 -10.97
C GLY A 256 8.10 14.71 -12.01
N LYS A 257 8.77 14.20 -13.06
CA LYS A 257 8.15 13.31 -14.05
C LYS A 257 7.63 12.02 -13.40
N LEU A 258 8.42 11.41 -12.54
CA LEU A 258 8.03 10.20 -11.82
C LEU A 258 6.90 10.48 -10.82
N GLY A 259 6.96 11.59 -10.10
CA GLY A 259 5.89 12.08 -9.21
C GLY A 259 4.57 12.22 -9.95
N ARG A 260 4.57 12.88 -11.12
CA ARG A 260 3.38 13.00 -11.97
C ARG A 260 2.84 11.64 -12.41
N ALA A 261 3.71 10.72 -12.83
CA ALA A 261 3.32 9.38 -13.23
C ALA A 261 2.67 8.61 -12.06
N MET A 262 3.26 8.64 -10.87
CA MET A 262 2.72 7.98 -9.68
C MET A 262 1.36 8.55 -9.25
N LEU A 263 1.16 9.87 -9.40
CA LEU A 263 -0.12 10.51 -9.10
C LEU A 263 -1.20 10.27 -10.17
N SER A 264 -0.81 10.01 -11.42
CA SER A 264 -1.76 9.86 -12.54
C SER A 264 -2.63 8.59 -12.46
N GLY A 265 -2.21 7.57 -11.71
CA GLY A 265 -2.98 6.32 -11.61
C GLY A 265 -4.30 6.47 -10.86
N ALA A 266 -4.37 7.40 -9.90
CA ALA A 266 -5.58 7.63 -9.10
C ALA A 266 -5.64 9.09 -8.60
N PRO A 267 -5.82 10.08 -9.49
CA PRO A 267 -5.71 11.50 -9.14
C PRO A 267 -6.72 11.91 -8.05
N LYS A 268 -7.96 11.40 -8.08
CA LYS A 268 -8.96 11.65 -7.02
C LYS A 268 -8.52 11.08 -5.67
N TYR A 269 -7.86 9.92 -5.64
CA TYR A 269 -7.33 9.36 -4.40
C TYR A 269 -6.15 10.19 -3.86
N TRP A 270 -5.24 10.64 -4.71
CA TRP A 270 -4.08 11.38 -4.21
C TRP A 270 -4.38 12.83 -3.87
N LEU A 271 -5.16 13.51 -4.72
CA LEU A 271 -5.38 14.96 -4.67
C LEU A 271 -6.82 15.37 -4.31
N GLY A 272 -7.83 14.50 -4.42
CA GLY A 272 -9.24 14.84 -4.11
C GLY A 272 -9.53 15.11 -2.63
N ALA A 273 -10.40 16.05 -2.27
CA ALA A 273 -10.68 16.34 -0.85
C ALA A 273 -11.02 15.09 0.00
N ASP A 274 -10.70 15.15 1.28
CA ASP A 274 -11.22 14.14 2.22
C ASP A 274 -12.72 14.40 2.36
N GLU A 275 -13.56 13.47 1.88
CA GLU A 275 -15.04 13.56 1.97
C GLU A 275 -15.50 13.80 3.42
N ASP A 276 -14.75 13.31 4.41
CA ASP A 276 -15.01 13.54 5.83
C ASP A 276 -14.80 15.00 6.28
N GLY A 277 -14.04 15.77 5.51
CA GLY A 277 -13.78 17.19 5.72
C GLY A 277 -14.84 18.11 5.11
N GLU A 278 -15.67 17.63 4.18
CA GLU A 278 -16.76 18.43 3.61
C GLU A 278 -17.82 18.77 4.68
N TRP A 279 -18.13 17.81 5.56
CA TRP A 279 -19.00 18.06 6.70
C TRP A 279 -18.37 19.07 7.68
N MET A 280 -17.07 18.95 7.97
CA MET A 280 -16.37 19.88 8.87
C MET A 280 -16.22 21.30 8.27
N ARG A 281 -16.01 21.44 6.97
CA ARG A 281 -16.03 22.74 6.27
C ARG A 281 -17.43 23.35 6.22
N GLY A 282 -18.47 22.52 6.08
CA GLY A 282 -19.87 22.97 6.10
C GLY A 282 -20.32 23.53 7.45
N VAL A 283 -19.77 23.04 8.56
CA VAL A 283 -20.06 23.53 9.92
C VAL A 283 -19.18 24.73 10.27
N GLY A 284 -17.90 24.72 9.90
CA GLY A 284 -16.96 25.82 10.18
C GLY A 284 -17.20 27.10 9.35
N GLY A 285 -17.81 26.98 8.17
CA GLY A 285 -18.12 28.12 7.30
C GLY A 285 -19.42 28.86 7.66
N LYS A 286 -20.40 28.19 8.28
CA LYS A 286 -21.70 28.79 8.60
C LYS A 286 -21.72 29.65 9.86
N PHE A 287 -20.71 29.53 10.72
CA PHE A 287 -20.56 30.41 11.90
C PHE A 287 -19.68 31.65 11.66
N LYS A 288 -19.13 31.82 10.45
CA LYS A 288 -18.49 33.06 10.00
C LYS A 288 -19.33 33.75 8.91
N LYS A 289 -20.65 33.87 9.14
CA LYS A 289 -21.49 34.72 8.29
C LYS A 289 -22.63 35.39 9.07
N THR A 290 -22.26 36.04 10.17
CA THR A 290 -23.04 37.16 10.72
C THR A 290 -22.13 38.32 11.13
N GLN A 291 -21.03 38.52 10.40
CA GLN A 291 -20.52 39.87 10.25
C GLN A 291 -21.14 40.39 8.97
N LEU A 292 -22.36 40.92 9.13
CA LEU A 292 -22.93 41.87 8.19
C LEU A 292 -21.80 42.79 7.74
N GLU A 293 -21.70 42.97 6.43
CA GLU A 293 -20.88 43.97 5.77
C GLU A 293 -21.26 45.33 6.36
N GLN A 294 -20.66 45.66 7.50
CA GLN A 294 -20.91 46.92 8.18
C GLN A 294 -20.01 47.95 7.51
N PRO A 295 -20.58 49.05 7.00
CA PRO A 295 -19.79 50.07 6.33
C PRO A 295 -18.70 50.59 7.27
N ILE A 296 -17.50 50.74 6.70
CA ILE A 296 -16.29 51.20 7.37
C ILE A 296 -16.63 52.51 8.12
N GLY A 297 -16.61 52.47 9.45
CA GLY A 297 -16.84 53.64 10.32
C GLY A 297 -17.81 53.44 11.49
N PHE A 298 -18.62 52.38 11.51
CA PHE A 298 -19.59 52.15 12.60
C PHE A 298 -18.91 51.81 13.94
N ASN A 299 -17.90 50.94 13.91
CA ASN A 299 -17.15 50.54 15.12
C ASN A 299 -16.40 51.72 15.78
N GLU A 300 -15.87 52.65 14.97
CA GLU A 300 -15.18 53.84 15.47
C GLU A 300 -16.17 54.86 16.06
N ARG A 301 -17.36 54.99 15.46
CA ARG A 301 -18.44 55.85 15.98
C ARG A 301 -19.03 55.31 17.29
N GLU A 302 -19.18 53.98 17.39
CA GLU A 302 -19.68 53.30 18.60
C GLU A 302 -18.64 53.34 19.74
N ARG A 303 -17.35 53.17 19.42
CA ARG A 303 -16.25 53.36 20.38
C ARG A 303 -16.23 54.80 20.93
N ARG A 304 -16.42 55.80 20.06
CA ARG A 304 -16.47 57.22 20.45
C ARG A 304 -17.73 57.62 21.23
N ARG A 305 -18.86 56.94 20.97
CA ARG A 305 -20.08 57.06 21.79
C ARG A 305 -19.86 56.54 23.21
N ARG A 306 -19.19 55.39 23.35
CA ARG A 306 -18.89 54.79 24.66
C ARG A 306 -17.84 55.55 25.46
N SER A 307 -16.89 56.21 24.79
CA SER A 307 -15.92 57.11 25.44
C SER A 307 -16.43 58.52 25.68
N GLY A 308 -17.68 58.84 25.34
CA GLY A 308 -18.28 60.16 25.53
C GLY A 308 -17.72 61.26 24.61
N THR A 309 -16.91 60.92 23.61
CA THR A 309 -16.23 61.85 22.70
C THR A 309 -16.84 61.79 21.28
N GLY A 310 -18.13 61.53 21.18
CA GLY A 310 -18.87 61.51 19.91
C GLY A 310 -19.16 62.94 19.40
N PRO A 311 -19.20 63.17 18.08
CA PRO A 311 -19.54 64.48 17.54
C PRO A 311 -20.98 64.88 17.91
N PRO A 312 -21.26 66.19 18.11
CA PRO A 312 -22.58 66.67 18.50
C PRO A 312 -23.63 66.32 17.43
N VAL A 313 -24.83 65.98 17.89
CA VAL A 313 -25.97 65.66 17.01
C VAL A 313 -26.33 66.86 16.13
N PRO A 314 -26.50 66.67 14.80
CA PRO A 314 -26.96 67.75 13.94
C PRO A 314 -28.34 68.22 14.38
N GLN A 315 -28.48 69.51 14.68
CA GLN A 315 -29.77 70.12 14.96
C GLN A 315 -30.53 70.23 13.64
N LEU A 316 -31.63 69.49 13.48
CA LEU A 316 -32.57 69.72 12.40
C LEU A 316 -33.27 71.06 12.66
N ASN A 317 -32.89 72.10 11.91
CA ASN A 317 -33.63 73.36 11.87
C ASN A 317 -34.99 73.12 11.19
N LEU A 318 -36.00 72.81 11.99
CA LEU A 318 -37.42 72.94 11.62
C LEU A 318 -37.80 74.42 11.72
N ALA A 319 -37.36 75.22 10.75
CA ALA A 319 -37.90 76.56 10.55
C ALA A 319 -39.23 76.42 9.79
N GLN A 320 -40.30 76.78 10.50
CA GLN A 320 -41.65 76.94 9.98
C GLN A 320 -41.67 78.06 8.92
N GLU A 321 -42.15 77.76 7.73
CA GLU A 321 -42.77 78.77 6.86
C GLU A 321 -44.19 78.31 6.52
N LEU A 322 -45.16 78.96 7.15
CA LEU A 322 -46.56 78.99 6.72
C LEU A 322 -46.72 80.20 5.79
N PRO A 323 -47.20 80.04 4.55
CA PRO A 323 -47.66 81.18 3.77
C PRO A 323 -49.12 81.53 4.15
N ARG A 324 -49.36 82.85 4.24
CA ARG A 324 -50.69 83.46 4.30
C ARG A 324 -51.40 83.36 2.95
#